data_AF-J3DEJ9-F1
#
_entry.id   AF-J3DEJ9-F1
#
_cell.length_a   1.000
_cell.length_b   1.000
_cell.length_c   1.000
_cell.angle_alpha   90.00
_cell.angle_beta   90.00
_cell.angle_gamma   90.00
#
_symmetry.space_group_name_H-M   'P 1'
#
loop_
_entity.id
_entity.type
_entity.pdbx_description
1 polymer ?
#
loop_
_entity_poly.entity_id
_entity_poly.type
_entity_poly.pdbx_seq_one_letter_code
_entity_poly.pdbx_strand_id
1 'polypeptide(L)' 'MSFDKSENMDDIHAVIGHAVSCLLKSDQPLQIDLITALLKQHEEQAPIQLKRGYVDAMGKIAEKMS' A
#
# COMPACT_ATOMS: atom_id res chain seq x y z
N MET A 1 -6.38 10.20 30.42
CA MET A 1 -6.63 10.46 28.98
C MET A 1 -5.54 9.75 28.21
N SER A 2 -5.88 8.60 27.65
CA SER A 2 -5.01 7.84 26.75
C SER A 2 -5.95 7.14 25.77
N PHE A 3 -6.41 7.91 24.78
CA PHE A 3 -7.03 7.35 23.59
C PHE A 3 -5.91 6.73 22.77
N ASP A 4 -5.50 5.52 23.17
CA ASP A 4 -4.84 4.59 22.27
C ASP A 4 -5.90 4.26 21.21
N LYS A 5 -5.89 5.09 20.17
CA LYS A 5 -6.84 5.08 19.08
C LYS A 5 -6.62 3.75 18.39
N SER A 6 -7.41 2.75 18.79
CA SER A 6 -7.82 1.68 17.89
C SER A 6 -8.34 2.39 16.66
N GLU A 7 -7.45 2.61 15.68
CA GLU A 7 -7.85 2.99 14.35
C GLU A 7 -8.87 1.94 13.95
N ASN A 8 -10.11 2.42 13.92
CA ASN A 8 -11.32 1.65 13.81
C ASN A 8 -11.13 0.69 12.63
N MET A 9 -10.94 -0.60 12.90
CA MET A 9 -10.57 -1.56 11.86
C MET A 9 -11.64 -1.61 10.76
N ASP A 10 -12.88 -1.23 11.08
CA ASP A 10 -13.97 -1.05 10.12
C ASP A 10 -13.68 0.05 9.10
N ASP A 11 -13.05 1.14 9.52
CA ASP A 11 -12.62 2.23 8.63
C ASP A 11 -11.50 1.73 7.70
N ILE A 12 -10.58 0.92 8.22
CA ILE A 12 -9.50 0.31 7.42
C ILE A 12 -10.10 -0.65 6.38
N HIS A 13 -11.03 -1.52 6.76
CA HIS A 13 -11.71 -2.43 5.84
C HIS A 13 -12.53 -1.70 4.77
N ALA A 14 -13.23 -0.62 5.15
CA ALA A 14 -14.00 0.20 4.21
C ALA A 14 -13.10 0.88 3.17
N VAL A 15 -11.95 1.42 3.61
CA VAL A 15 -10.96 2.03 2.73
C VAL A 15 -10.35 1.01 1.77
N ILE A 16 -10.00 -0.19 2.26
CA ILE A 16 -9.48 -1.28 1.43
C ILE A 16 -10.54 -1.73 0.40
N GLY A 17 -11.78 -1.94 0.84
CA GLY A 17 -12.88 -2.35 -0.05
C GLY A 17 -13.17 -1.31 -1.14
N HIS A 18 -13.11 -0.02 -0.79
CA HIS A 18 -13.26 1.06 -1.76
C HIS A 18 -12.11 1.09 -2.77
N ALA A 19 -10.86 0.99 -2.32
CA ALA A 19 -9.69 0.97 -3.19
C ALA A 19 -9.72 -0.21 -4.17
N VAL A 20 -10.08 -1.41 -3.70
CA VAL A 20 -10.23 -2.60 -4.56
C VAL A 20 -11.38 -2.42 -5.55
N SER A 21 -12.52 -1.85 -5.14
CA SER A 21 -13.63 -1.57 -6.08
C SER A 21 -13.21 -0.60 -7.19
N CYS A 22 -12.40 0.41 -6.86
CA CYS A 22 -11.86 1.34 -7.85
C CYS A 22 -10.91 0.65 -8.83
N LEU A 23 -10.02 -0.22 -8.34
CA LEU A 23 -9.11 -1.00 -9.18
C LEU A 23 -9.85 -1.97 -10.10
N LEU A 24 -10.89 -2.65 -9.60
CA LEU A 24 -11.72 -3.56 -10.41
C LEU A 24 -12.55 -2.82 -11.47
N LYS A 25 -12.88 -1.54 -11.24
CA LYS A 25 -13.64 -0.70 -12.17
C LYS A 25 -12.76 0.02 -13.19
N SER A 26 -11.49 0.24 -12.87
CA SER A 26 -10.55 0.66 -13.89
C SER A 26 -10.24 -0.57 -14.74
N ASP A 27 -10.74 -0.63 -15.96
CA ASP A 27 -10.28 -1.56 -17.02
C ASP A 27 -8.77 -1.39 -17.36
N GLN A 28 -8.03 -0.68 -16.50
CA GLN A 28 -6.61 -0.50 -16.57
C GLN A 28 -5.93 -1.72 -15.93
N PRO A 29 -5.04 -2.40 -16.66
CA PRO A 29 -4.16 -3.38 -16.03
C PRO A 29 -3.46 -2.70 -14.87
N LEU A 30 -3.46 -3.35 -13.69
CA LEU A 30 -2.75 -2.86 -12.52
C LEU A 30 -1.32 -2.55 -12.99
N GLN A 31 -0.96 -1.26 -13.02
CA GLN A 31 0.34 -0.83 -13.49
C GLN A 31 1.34 -1.12 -12.35
N ILE A 32 1.71 -2.40 -12.23
CA ILE A 32 2.62 -2.87 -11.17
C ILE A 32 3.93 -2.07 -11.20
N ASP A 33 4.40 -1.69 -12.39
CA ASP A 33 5.56 -0.82 -12.56
C ASP A 33 5.34 0.56 -11.94
N LEU A 34 4.15 1.15 -12.10
CA LEU A 34 3.79 2.44 -11.49
C LEU A 34 3.73 2.32 -9.96
N ILE A 35 3.13 1.25 -9.44
CA ILE A 35 3.05 1.01 -8.00
C ILE A 35 4.44 0.83 -7.40
N THR A 36 5.30 0.06 -8.09
CA THR A 36 6.69 -0.16 -7.66
C THR A 36 7.50 1.15 -7.70
N ALA A 37 7.32 1.97 -8.74
CA ALA A 37 7.96 3.28 -8.84
C ALA A 37 7.54 4.23 -7.71
N LEU A 38 6.25 4.26 -7.38
CA LEU A 38 5.72 5.05 -6.27
C LEU A 38 6.27 4.57 -4.91
N LEU A 39 6.29 3.26 -4.67
CA LEU A 39 6.84 2.70 -3.44
C LEU A 39 8.33 3.07 -3.25
N LYS A 40 9.11 3.03 -4.33
CA LYS A 40 10.52 3.44 -4.30
C LYS A 40 10.68 4.94 -4.01
N GLN A 41 9.88 5.78 -4.65
CA GLN A 41 9.90 7.23 -4.40
C GLN A 41 9.57 7.55 -2.93
N HIS A 42 8.57 6.88 -2.37
CA HIS A 42 8.21 7.06 -0.96
C HIS A 42 9.25 6.47 -0.01
N GLU A 43 9.92 5.36 -0.36
CA GLU A 43 11.03 4.81 0.41
C GLU A 43 12.20 5.80 0.51
N GLU A 44 12.54 6.49 -0.57
CA GLU A 44 13.60 7.52 -0.58
C GLU A 44 13.30 8.68 0.38
N GLN A 45 12.03 9.06 0.51
CA GLN A 45 11.56 10.19 1.32
C GLN A 45 11.13 9.80 2.74
N ALA A 46 10.98 8.50 3.02
CA ALA A 46 10.46 8.01 4.29
C ALA A 46 11.50 8.06 5.42
N PRO A 47 11.07 8.25 6.67
CA PRO A 47 11.89 7.99 7.86
C PRO A 47 12.44 6.56 7.84
N ILE A 48 13.67 6.37 8.36
CA ILE A 48 14.38 5.07 8.39
C ILE A 48 13.52 3.92 8.92
N GLN A 49 12.68 4.20 9.92
CA GLN A 49 11.80 3.21 10.56
C GLN A 49 10.74 2.64 9.61
N LEU A 50 10.32 3.42 8.61
CA LEU A 50 9.29 3.04 7.64
C LEU A 50 9.87 2.48 6.34
N LYS A 51 11.15 2.77 6.02
CA LYS A 51 11.82 2.29 4.79
C LYS A 51 11.72 0.79 4.61
N ARG A 52 11.88 0.02 5.68
CA ARG A 52 11.76 -1.45 5.64
C ARG A 52 10.39 -1.91 5.14
N GLY A 53 9.32 -1.23 5.56
CA GLY A 53 7.96 -1.55 5.09
C GLY A 53 7.79 -1.34 3.58
N TYR A 54 8.42 -0.31 3.01
CA TYR A 54 8.40 -0.08 1.56
C TYR A 54 9.21 -1.15 0.80
N VAL A 55 10.39 -1.52 1.31
CA VAL A 55 11.22 -2.59 0.74
C VAL A 55 10.47 -3.93 0.75
N ASP A 56 9.85 -4.27 1.88
CA ASP A 56 9.07 -5.50 2.03
C ASP A 56 7.85 -5.52 1.09
N ALA A 57 7.17 -4.38 0.92
CA ALA A 57 6.05 -4.26 -0.02
C ALA A 57 6.48 -4.47 -1.48
N MET A 58 7.61 -3.90 -1.89
CA MET A 58 8.17 -4.12 -3.24
C MET A 58 8.58 -5.59 -3.44
N GLY A 59 9.15 -6.25 -2.42
CA GLY A 59 9.48 -7.68 -2.46
C GLY A 59 8.25 -8.55 -2.72
N LYS A 60 7.14 -8.31 -2.00
CA LYS A 60 5.89 -9.06 -2.18
C LYS A 60 5.27 -8.87 -3.57
N ILE A 61 5.44 -7.69 -4.16
CA ILE A 61 4.98 -7.43 -5.54
C ILE A 61 5.80 -8.28 -6.52
N ALA A 62 7.13 -8.31 -6.36
CA ALA A 62 8.01 -9.11 -7.21
C ALA A 62 7.73 -10.62 -7.11
N GLU A 63 7.45 -11.13 -5.90
CA GLU A 63 7.06 -12.52 -5.68
C GLU A 63 5.76 -12.88 -6.40
N LYS A 64 4.81 -11.94 -6.50
CA LYS A 64 3.50 -12.17 -7.14
C LYS A 64 3.55 -12.11 -8.67
N MET A 65 4.64 -11.57 -9.23
CA MET A 65 4.90 -11.48 -10.67
C MET A 65 5.73 -12.65 -11.22
N SER A 66 6.28 -13.50 -10.35
CA SER A 66 7.04 -14.71 -10.71
C SER A 66 6.13 -15.90 -10.92
#